data_AF-W7KHN1-F1
#
_entry.id   AF-W7KHN1-F1
#
_cell.length_a   1.000
_cell.length_b   1.000
_cell.length_c   1.000
_cell.angle_alpha   90.00
_cell.angle_beta   90.00
_cell.angle_gamma   90.00
#
_symmetry.space_group_name_H-M   'P 1'
#
loop_
_entity.id
_entity.type
_entity.pdbx_description
1 polymer ?
#
loop_
_entity_poly.entity_id
_entity_poly.type
_entity_poly.pdbx_seq_one_letter_code
_entity_poly.pdbx_strand_id
1 'polypeptide(L)' 'MIVRFDGGKEFEVREDGTANEVEGKREDVLVVSSLDEETVKKAEAKGVKLFLCNKEEEVCISLLVNAVFKRPKACKFS' A
#
# COMPACT_ATOMS: atom_id res chain seq x y z
N MET A 1 7.63 -1.12 4.63
CA MET A 1 6.53 -0.14 4.46
C MET A 1 5.31 -0.71 5.12
N ILE A 2 4.61 0.06 5.95
CA ILE A 2 3.38 -0.40 6.61
C ILE A 2 2.18 0.01 5.78
N VAL A 3 1.38 -0.97 5.38
CA VAL A 3 0.19 -0.79 4.55
C VAL A 3 -1.02 -1.21 5.37
N ARG A 4 -2.00 -0.34 5.52
CA ARG A 4 -3.25 -0.64 6.21
C ARG A 4 -4.39 -0.69 5.22
N PHE A 5 -5.22 -1.73 5.31
CA PHE A 5 -6.47 -1.82 4.55
C PHE A 5 -7.62 -1.19 5.35
N ASP A 6 -8.60 -0.63 4.65
CA ASP A 6 -9.82 -0.06 5.25
C ASP A 6 -10.54 -1.03 6.20
N GLY A 7 -10.43 -2.34 5.94
CA GLY A 7 -10.93 -3.42 6.82
C GLY A 7 -10.17 -3.63 8.13
N GLY A 8 -9.15 -2.81 8.43
CA GLY A 8 -8.43 -2.81 9.70
C GLY A 8 -7.14 -3.64 9.72
N LYS A 9 -6.90 -4.50 8.74
CA LYS A 9 -5.67 -5.29 8.65
C LYS A 9 -4.47 -4.44 8.27
N GLU A 10 -3.32 -4.73 8.86
CA GLU A 10 -2.06 -4.06 8.57
C GLU A 10 -1.01 -5.07 8.10
N PHE A 11 -0.25 -4.67 7.09
CA PHE A 11 0.79 -5.49 6.48
C PHE A 11 2.11 -4.74 6.42
N GLU A 12 3.17 -5.37 6.89
CA GLU A 12 4.53 -4.96 6.59
C GLU A 12 4.93 -5.51 5.23
N VAL A 13 4.95 -4.62 4.23
CA VAL A 13 5.39 -4.93 2.87
C VAL A 13 6.88 -4.60 2.72
N ARG A 14 7.63 -5.56 2.19
CA ARG A 14 9.08 -5.49 1.98
C ARG A 14 9.45 -5.43 0.49
N GLU A 15 10.68 -5.04 0.18
CA GLU A 15 11.20 -4.87 -1.19
C GLU A 15 11.31 -6.17 -2.00
N ASP A 16 11.29 -7.32 -1.31
CA ASP A 16 11.24 -8.65 -1.92
C ASP A 16 9.82 -9.04 -2.35
N GLY A 17 8.82 -8.19 -2.07
CA GLY A 17 7.41 -8.45 -2.36
C GLY A 17 6.72 -9.29 -1.29
N THR A 18 7.40 -9.63 -0.19
CA THR A 18 6.76 -10.30 0.95
C THR A 18 5.90 -9.30 1.73
N ALA A 19 4.74 -9.77 2.18
CA ALA A 19 3.85 -9.05 3.07
C ALA A 19 3.60 -9.93 4.31
N ASN A 20 3.83 -9.35 5.49
CA ASN A 20 3.57 -10.03 6.76
C ASN A 20 2.54 -9.22 7.53
N GLU A 21 1.52 -9.89 8.08
CA GLU A 21 0.53 -9.23 8.92
C GLU A 21 1.21 -8.70 10.19
N VAL A 22 0.86 -7.47 10.57
CA VAL A 22 1.36 -6.78 11.77
C VAL A 22 0.18 -6.07 12.42
N GLU A 23 0.34 -5.67 13.69
CA GLU A 23 -0.68 -4.89 14.40
C GLU A 23 -0.05 -3.72 15.15
N GLY A 24 -0.76 -2.59 15.18
CA GLY A 24 -0.44 -1.43 16.00
C GLY A 24 0.76 -0.63 15.51
N LYS A 25 1.14 -0.76 14.23
CA LYS A 25 2.21 0.04 13.64
C LYS A 25 1.65 1.33 13.04
N ARG A 26 2.51 2.33 12.89
CA ARG A 26 2.13 3.54 12.15
C ARG A 26 2.04 3.21 10.67
N GLU A 27 0.85 3.36 10.09
CA GLU A 27 0.62 3.18 8.66
C GLU A 27 1.40 4.21 7.82
N ASP A 28 2.02 3.79 6.71
CA ASP A 28 2.63 4.68 5.70
C ASP A 28 1.67 4.89 4.52
N VAL A 29 0.91 3.83 4.19
CA VAL A 29 -0.05 3.80 3.08
C VAL A 29 -1.38 3.22 3.57
N LEU A 30 -2.47 3.91 3.27
CA LEU A 30 -3.83 3.45 3.49
C LEU A 30 -4.43 2.98 2.16
N VAL A 31 -4.78 1.69 2.09
CA VAL A 31 -5.43 1.06 0.94
C VAL A 31 -6.94 1.11 1.14
N VAL A 32 -7.61 1.77 0.21
CA VAL A 32 -9.06 1.97 0.25
C VAL A 32 -9.70 1.44 -1.02
N SER A 33 -10.91 0.91 -0.91
CA SER A 33 -11.70 0.40 -2.04
C SER A 33 -12.40 1.51 -2.82
N SER A 34 -12.64 2.65 -2.16
CA SER A 34 -13.23 3.87 -2.72
C SER A 34 -12.54 5.11 -2.19
N LEU A 35 -12.48 6.17 -2.99
CA LEU A 35 -12.03 7.49 -2.57
C LEU A 35 -13.24 8.37 -2.28
N ASP A 36 -13.49 8.64 -1.01
CA ASP A 36 -14.41 9.67 -0.55
C ASP A 36 -13.63 10.87 0.00
N GLU A 37 -14.26 12.06 -0.02
CA GLU A 37 -13.61 13.31 0.39
C GLU A 37 -13.17 13.29 1.86
N GLU A 38 -13.89 12.56 2.72
CA GLU A 38 -13.56 12.41 4.13
C GLU A 38 -12.29 11.57 4.33
N THR A 39 -12.16 10.46 3.60
CA THR A 39 -10.98 9.60 3.57
C THR A 39 -9.75 10.34 3.07
N VAL A 40 -9.89 11.16 2.02
CA VAL A 40 -8.80 12.01 1.52
C VAL A 40 -8.35 12.99 2.60
N LYS A 41 -9.27 13.72 3.21
CA LYS A 41 -8.95 14.68 4.29
C LYS A 41 -8.31 14.00 5.50
N LYS A 42 -8.80 12.83 5.91
CA LYS A 42 -8.22 12.04 7.01
C LYS A 42 -6.78 11.62 6.69
N ALA A 43 -6.53 11.17 5.47
CA ALA A 43 -5.21 10.74 5.06
C ALA A 43 -4.22 11.90 4.99
N GLU A 44 -4.64 13.04 4.43
CA GLU A 44 -3.84 14.27 4.41
C GLU A 44 -3.52 14.75 5.83
N ALA A 45 -4.50 14.79 6.73
CA ALA A 45 -4.31 15.21 8.12
C ALA A 45 -3.33 14.30 8.88
N LYS A 46 -3.32 13.00 8.58
CA LYS A 46 -2.41 12.02 9.19
C LYS A 46 -1.04 11.94 8.50
N GLY A 47 -0.89 12.55 7.32
CA GLY A 47 0.31 12.50 6.50
C GLY A 47 0.57 11.12 5.88
N VAL A 48 -0.48 10.35 5.60
CA VAL A 48 -0.40 9.02 4.99
C VAL A 48 -0.80 9.04 3.53
N LYS A 49 -0.17 8.17 2.74
CA LYS A 49 -0.47 8.05 1.31
C LYS A 49 -1.72 7.21 1.10
N LEU A 50 -2.56 7.59 0.16
CA LEU A 50 -3.71 6.77 -0.25
C LEU A 50 -3.36 5.90 -1.44
N PHE A 51 -3.86 4.68 -1.42
CA PHE A 51 -3.80 3.75 -2.55
C PHE A 51 -5.19 3.19 -2.80
N LEU A 52 -5.78 3.54 -3.95
CA LEU A 52 -7.08 3.02 -4.34
C LEU A 52 -6.92 1.61 -4.93
N CYS A 53 -7.53 0.61 -4.30
CA CYS A 53 -7.58 -0.74 -4.83
C CYS A 53 -8.87 -1.46 -4.43
N ASN A 54 -9.62 -1.87 -5.44
CA ASN A 54 -10.91 -2.57 -5.31
C ASN A 54 -10.81 -4.07 -5.67
N LYS A 55 -9.61 -4.65 -5.54
CA LYS A 55 -9.34 -6.07 -5.82
C LYS A 55 -9.08 -6.81 -4.51
N GLU A 56 -8.82 -8.11 -4.61
CA GLU A 56 -8.39 -8.93 -3.48
C GLU A 56 -7.09 -8.42 -2.87
N GLU A 57 -6.93 -8.65 -1.57
CA GLU A 57 -5.86 -8.13 -0.72
C GLU A 57 -4.46 -8.43 -1.30
N GLU A 58 -4.20 -9.68 -1.67
CA GLU A 58 -2.93 -10.10 -2.29
C GLU A 58 -2.64 -9.36 -3.61
N VAL A 59 -3.69 -9.12 -4.41
CA VAL A 59 -3.56 -8.39 -5.68
C VAL A 59 -3.26 -6.92 -5.42
N CYS A 60 -3.91 -6.32 -4.43
CA CYS A 60 -3.65 -4.95 -4.02
C CYS A 60 -2.23 -4.76 -3.50
N ILE A 61 -1.75 -5.68 -2.66
CA ILE A 61 -0.37 -5.70 -2.18
C ILE A 61 0.59 -5.79 -3.35
N SER A 62 0.37 -6.70 -4.30
CA SER A 62 1.22 -6.86 -5.48
C SER A 62 1.27 -5.61 -6.37
N LEU A 63 0.13 -4.95 -6.58
CA LEU A 63 0.08 -3.68 -7.34
C LEU A 63 0.81 -2.54 -6.61
N LEU A 64 0.65 -2.47 -5.28
CA LEU A 64 1.31 -1.47 -4.44
C LEU A 64 2.84 -1.69 -4.43
N VAL A 65 3.30 -2.93 -4.29
CA VAL A 65 4.72 -3.30 -4.39
C VAL A 65 5.29 -2.85 -5.73
N ASN A 66 4.61 -3.13 -6.83
CA ASN A 66 5.06 -2.72 -8.17
C ASN A 66 5.09 -1.20 -8.36
N ALA A 67 4.15 -0.48 -7.76
CA ALA A 67 4.09 0.99 -7.85
C ALA A 67 5.19 1.65 -7.01
N VAL A 68 5.45 1.13 -5.81
CA VAL A 68 6.38 1.70 -4.83
C VAL A 68 7.82 1.28 -5.10
N PHE A 69 8.06 -0.03 -5.21
CA PHE A 69 9.40 -0.59 -5.29
C PHE A 69 9.88 -0.78 -6.71
N LYS A 70 9.19 -0.18 -7.72
CA LYS A 70 9.49 -0.24 -9.16
C LYS A 70 10.96 -0.63 -9.36
N ARG A 71 11.24 -1.93 -9.44
CA ARG A 71 12.59 -2.35 -9.75
C ARG A 71 12.76 -1.82 -11.16
N PRO A 72 13.67 -0.85 -11.42
CA PRO A 72 13.97 -0.57 -12.80
C PRO A 72 14.35 -1.92 -13.37
N LYS A 73 13.61 -2.40 -14.37
CA LYS A 73 14.12 -3.48 -15.21
C LYS A 73 15.42 -2.90 -15.69
N ALA A 74 16.54 -3.33 -15.10
CA ALA A 74 17.85 -2.97 -15.59
C ALA A 74 17.76 -3.30 -17.07
N CYS A 75 17.75 -2.25 -17.90
CA CYS A 75 17.73 -2.44 -19.34
C CYS A 75 18.94 -3.30 -19.60
N LYS A 76 18.73 -4.56 -20.00
CA LYS A 76 19.79 -5.34 -20.58
C LYS A 76 20.20 -4.53 -21.80
N PHE A 77 21.36 -3.88 -21.72
CA PHE A 77 22.08 -3.48 -22.91
C PHE A 77 22.39 -4.80 -23.61
N SER A 78 21.55 -5.12 -24.60
CA SER A 78 21.79 -6.17 -25.58
C SER A 78 23.04 -5.87 -26.38
#